data_AF-A0A1B7MNG8-F1
#
_entry.id   AF-A0A1B7MNG8-F1
#
_cell.length_a   1.000
_cell.length_b   1.000
_cell.length_c   1.000
_cell.angle_alpha   90.00
_cell.angle_beta   90.00
_cell.angle_gamma   90.00
#
_symmetry.space_group_name_H-M   'P 1'
#
loop_
_entity.id
_entity.type
_entity.pdbx_description
1 polymer ?
#
loop_
_entity_poly.entity_id
_entity_poly.type
_entity_poly.pdbx_seq_one_letter_code
_entity_poly.pdbx_strand_id
1 'polypeptide(L)'
;MTLFSNDPSWWPTININAIYSYVTVASLTMVIYDWVLTFGQEFELVWRKRWSLVTVLYLSVRYVGILYTVFNLIVTLPSVSLTDVVSNYLYRCCHSCSTDCAPTYRGSVVYLVMNWTPVVVNVMLGVIMIAWLHAMYQQSRKMLLFLIATFLAIQIACGVLVTIASRNISGEEYILSGTHQCYYSSKGDAPFLAEMTWVFGTAWAVLALCLAVWIPIKHFHQLQRTSTGWALCFSTQLFFTKDIELIFRGIWDL
;
A
#
# COMPACT_ATOMS: atom_id res chain seq x y z
N MET A 1 4.57 13.96 28.02
CA MET A 1 4.39 13.50 29.41
C MET A 1 4.19 12.01 29.35
N THR A 2 4.92 11.21 30.11
CA THR A 2 4.74 9.74 30.15
C THR A 2 3.62 9.42 31.13
N LEU A 3 2.56 8.75 30.68
CA LEU A 3 1.44 8.36 31.53
C LEU A 3 1.60 6.88 31.95
N PHE A 4 1.59 6.64 33.26
CA PHE A 4 1.62 5.30 33.83
C PHE A 4 0.19 4.89 34.22
N SER A 5 -0.33 3.80 33.66
CA SER A 5 -1.62 3.22 34.06
C SER A 5 -1.52 1.70 34.14
N ASN A 6 -1.97 1.14 35.27
CA ASN A 6 -2.04 -0.29 35.53
C ASN A 6 -3.50 -0.77 35.62
N ASP A 7 -4.45 -0.02 35.06
CA ASP A 7 -5.86 -0.34 35.17
C ASP A 7 -6.24 -1.54 34.27
N PRO A 8 -7.01 -2.52 34.78
CA PRO A 8 -7.46 -3.68 34.00
C PRO A 8 -8.30 -3.34 32.77
N SER A 9 -8.87 -2.13 32.70
CA SER A 9 -9.63 -1.64 31.54
C SER A 9 -8.80 -1.60 30.25
N TRP A 10 -7.47 -1.58 30.35
CA TRP A 10 -6.58 -1.59 29.20
C TRP A 10 -6.25 -2.98 28.65
N TRP A 11 -6.61 -4.05 29.36
CA TRP A 11 -6.33 -5.43 28.92
C TRP A 11 -6.86 -5.76 27.52
N PRO A 12 -8.07 -5.32 27.09
CA PRO A 12 -8.53 -5.55 25.72
C PRO A 12 -7.60 -4.92 24.68
N THR A 13 -7.13 -3.68 24.90
CA THR A 13 -6.23 -2.98 23.98
C THR A 13 -4.86 -3.66 23.93
N ILE A 14 -4.32 -4.07 25.07
CA ILE A 14 -3.06 -4.81 25.15
C ILE A 14 -3.17 -6.15 24.39
N ASN A 15 -4.28 -6.86 24.57
CA ASN A 15 -4.54 -8.13 23.87
C ASN A 15 -4.66 -7.93 22.35
N ILE A 16 -5.35 -6.88 21.90
CA ILE A 16 -5.45 -6.52 20.48
C ILE A 16 -4.06 -6.25 19.90
N ASN A 17 -3.23 -5.46 20.59
CA ASN A 17 -1.87 -5.16 20.14
C ASN A 17 -0.98 -6.42 20.08
N ALA A 18 -1.13 -7.33 21.04
CA ALA A 18 -0.43 -8.62 21.02
C ALA A 18 -0.84 -9.45 19.80
N ILE A 19 -2.15 -9.57 19.53
CA ILE A 19 -2.67 -10.28 18.34
C ILE A 19 -2.10 -9.66 17.05
N TYR A 20 -2.17 -8.34 16.91
CA TYR A 20 -1.60 -7.64 15.75
C TYR A 20 -0.11 -7.93 15.58
N SER A 21 0.65 -7.96 16.66
CA SER A 21 2.08 -8.29 16.64
C SER A 21 2.32 -9.71 16.10
N TYR A 22 1.58 -10.71 16.61
CA TYR A 22 1.71 -12.10 16.13
C TYR A 22 1.35 -12.25 14.66
N VAL A 23 0.26 -11.63 14.22
CA VAL A 23 -0.17 -11.64 12.81
C VAL A 23 0.86 -10.96 11.92
N THR A 24 1.48 -9.87 12.38
CA THR A 24 2.52 -9.14 11.64
C THR A 24 3.81 -9.96 11.51
N VAL A 25 4.21 -10.67 12.56
CA VAL A 25 5.35 -11.60 12.49
C VAL A 25 5.07 -12.75 11.52
N ALA A 26 3.86 -13.32 11.56
CA ALA A 26 3.46 -14.40 10.67
C ALA A 26 3.44 -13.94 9.20
N SER A 27 2.86 -12.77 8.92
CA SER A 27 2.81 -12.21 7.56
C SER A 27 4.20 -11.88 7.03
N LEU A 28 5.09 -11.32 7.86
CA LEU A 28 6.49 -11.10 7.47
C LEU A 28 7.19 -12.41 7.14
N THR A 29 7.02 -13.44 7.97
CA THR A 29 7.64 -14.75 7.73
C THR A 29 7.20 -15.31 6.39
N MET A 30 5.92 -15.19 6.06
CA MET A 30 5.38 -15.60 4.77
C MET A 30 5.96 -14.79 3.60
N VAL A 31 6.07 -13.47 3.74
CA VAL A 31 6.66 -12.58 2.73
C VAL A 31 8.14 -12.90 2.51
N ILE A 32 8.92 -13.11 3.57
CA ILE A 32 10.32 -13.49 3.47
C ILE A 32 10.45 -14.86 2.82
N TYR A 33 9.60 -15.82 3.19
CA TYR A 33 9.62 -17.15 2.60
C TYR A 33 9.35 -17.13 1.09
N ASP A 34 8.30 -16.43 0.65
CA ASP A 34 8.01 -16.24 -0.77
C ASP A 34 9.16 -15.52 -1.49
N TRP A 35 9.75 -14.52 -0.83
CA TRP A 35 10.90 -13.79 -1.37
C TRP A 35 12.11 -14.71 -1.60
N VAL A 36 12.48 -15.52 -0.60
CA VAL A 36 13.61 -16.46 -0.70
C VAL A 36 13.39 -17.47 -1.83
N LEU A 37 12.18 -18.00 -1.98
CA LEU A 37 11.87 -18.97 -3.03
C LEU A 37 12.00 -18.38 -4.43
N THR A 38 11.56 -17.15 -4.63
CA THR A 38 11.53 -16.51 -5.94
C THR A 38 12.82 -15.75 -6.28
N PHE A 39 13.64 -15.41 -5.29
CA PHE A 39 14.89 -14.64 -5.47
C PHE A 39 15.86 -15.27 -6.47
N GLY A 40 16.01 -16.60 -6.48
CA GLY A 40 16.90 -17.28 -7.43
C GLY A 40 16.51 -17.01 -8.89
N GLN A 41 15.21 -17.09 -9.19
CA GLN A 41 14.69 -16.80 -10.53
C GLN A 41 14.77 -15.30 -10.86
N GLU A 42 14.50 -14.42 -9.88
CA GLU A 42 14.63 -12.98 -10.07
C GLU A 42 16.05 -12.56 -10.41
N PHE A 43 17.05 -13.14 -9.74
CA PHE A 43 18.43 -12.80 -10.02
C PHE A 43 18.83 -13.14 -11.47
N GLU A 44 18.46 -14.33 -11.93
CA GLU A 44 18.81 -14.77 -13.29
C GLU A 44 18.04 -14.03 -14.37
N LEU A 45 16.76 -13.72 -14.14
CA LEU A 45 15.90 -13.21 -15.18
C LEU A 45 15.76 -11.67 -15.18
N VAL A 46 15.80 -11.05 -14.00
CA VAL A 46 15.64 -9.60 -13.83
C VAL A 46 17.01 -8.93 -13.70
N TRP A 47 17.86 -9.38 -12.77
CA TRP A 47 19.12 -8.68 -12.48
C TRP A 47 20.18 -8.85 -13.57
N ARG A 48 20.20 -9.99 -14.28
CA ARG A 48 21.14 -10.23 -15.39
C ARG A 48 20.69 -9.69 -16.75
N LYS A 49 19.45 -9.24 -16.88
CA LYS A 49 18.91 -8.71 -18.15
C LYS A 49 18.90 -7.18 -18.19
N ARG A 50 18.52 -6.62 -19.35
CA ARG A 50 18.34 -5.16 -19.51
C ARG A 50 17.13 -4.71 -18.69
N TRP A 51 17.30 -3.61 -17.97
CA TRP A 51 16.27 -3.06 -17.09
C TRP A 51 15.19 -2.39 -17.95
N SER A 52 13.95 -2.88 -17.85
CA SER A 52 12.79 -2.18 -18.38
C SER A 52 12.04 -1.39 -17.31
N LEU A 53 11.17 -0.48 -17.73
CA LEU A 53 10.30 0.26 -16.80
C LEU A 53 9.38 -0.67 -16.01
N VAL A 54 8.92 -1.77 -16.62
CA VAL A 54 8.09 -2.78 -15.94
C VAL A 54 8.91 -3.50 -14.88
N THR A 55 10.17 -3.83 -15.18
CA THR A 55 11.09 -4.44 -14.22
C THR A 55 11.29 -3.54 -13.00
N VAL A 56 11.51 -2.24 -13.21
CA VAL A 56 11.67 -1.26 -12.12
C VAL A 56 10.40 -1.15 -11.28
N LEU A 57 9.23 -1.06 -11.93
CA LEU A 57 7.94 -1.01 -11.25
C LEU A 57 7.71 -2.27 -10.41
N TYR A 58 7.97 -3.46 -10.96
CA TYR A 58 7.85 -4.72 -10.25
C TYR A 58 8.75 -4.80 -9.02
N LEU A 59 10.06 -4.52 -9.20
CA LEU A 59 11.02 -4.53 -8.08
C LEU A 59 10.62 -3.50 -7.02
N SER A 60 10.23 -2.30 -7.43
CA SER A 60 9.84 -1.24 -6.49
C SER A 60 8.64 -1.65 -5.63
N VAL A 61 7.57 -2.22 -6.19
CA VAL A 61 6.41 -2.68 -5.42
C VAL A 61 6.81 -3.78 -4.44
N ARG A 62 7.64 -4.73 -4.89
CA ARG A 62 8.09 -5.86 -4.08
C ARG A 62 8.94 -5.42 -2.90
N TYR A 63 9.99 -4.64 -3.14
CA TYR A 63 10.91 -4.21 -2.09
C TYR A 63 10.30 -3.14 -1.17
N VAL A 64 9.46 -2.23 -1.68
CA VAL A 64 8.72 -1.28 -0.83
C VAL A 64 7.76 -2.02 0.09
N GLY A 65 7.07 -3.06 -0.40
CA GLY A 65 6.21 -3.91 0.43
C GLY A 65 6.98 -4.64 1.53
N ILE A 66 8.12 -5.26 1.19
CA ILE A 66 8.99 -5.92 2.18
C ILE A 66 9.47 -4.91 3.24
N LEU A 67 10.00 -3.77 2.81
CA LEU A 67 10.47 -2.71 3.71
C LEU A 67 9.34 -2.22 4.64
N TYR A 68 8.12 -2.07 4.12
CA TYR A 68 6.96 -1.70 4.92
C TYR A 68 6.62 -2.73 6.00
N THR A 69 6.60 -4.02 5.64
CA THR A 69 6.32 -5.09 6.61
C THR A 69 7.39 -5.19 7.70
N VAL A 70 8.66 -5.02 7.34
CA VAL A 70 9.78 -4.97 8.29
C VAL A 70 9.67 -3.75 9.21
N PHE A 71 9.34 -2.58 8.66
CA PHE A 71 9.14 -1.36 9.45
C PHE A 71 8.00 -1.52 10.45
N ASN A 72 6.86 -2.07 10.02
CA ASN A 72 5.75 -2.37 10.92
C ASN A 72 6.19 -3.32 12.04
N LEU A 73 6.92 -4.39 11.73
CA LEU A 73 7.41 -5.31 12.76
C LEU A 73 8.23 -4.58 13.84
N ILE A 74 9.17 -3.72 13.43
CA ILE A 74 10.03 -2.97 14.37
C ILE A 74 9.20 -2.10 15.31
N VAL A 75 8.11 -1.51 14.81
CA VAL A 75 7.21 -0.65 15.58
C VAL A 75 6.28 -1.45 16.49
N THR A 76 5.87 -2.65 16.06
CA THR A 76 4.89 -3.45 16.80
C THR A 76 5.54 -4.28 17.91
N LEU A 77 6.86 -4.53 17.85
CA LEU A 77 7.57 -5.29 18.87
C LEU A 77 7.75 -4.48 20.17
N PRO A 78 7.17 -4.92 21.30
CA PRO A 78 7.23 -4.19 22.58
C PRO A 78 8.63 -4.18 23.24
N SER A 79 9.62 -4.85 22.65
CA SER A 79 10.96 -5.06 23.23
C SER A 79 12.03 -4.08 22.74
N VAL A 80 11.79 -3.35 21.64
CA VAL A 80 12.78 -2.40 21.12
C VAL A 80 12.51 -1.04 21.76
N SER A 81 13.37 -0.68 22.70
CA SER A 81 13.66 0.72 23.07
C SER A 81 13.95 1.51 21.77
N LEU A 82 12.90 2.02 21.10
CA LEU A 82 13.04 3.00 20.00
C LEU A 82 13.74 4.28 20.48
N THR A 83 13.94 4.41 21.80
CA THR A 83 14.80 5.38 22.47
C THR A 83 16.24 5.37 21.97
N ASP A 84 16.79 4.24 21.50
CA ASP A 84 18.23 4.16 21.20
C ASP A 84 18.60 4.20 19.71
N VAL A 85 17.69 3.88 18.79
CA VAL A 85 18.00 3.82 17.34
C VAL A 85 17.67 5.11 16.59
N VAL A 86 16.92 6.05 17.18
CA VAL A 86 16.64 7.38 16.60
C VAL A 86 17.01 8.53 17.56
N SER A 87 17.94 8.27 18.50
CA SER A 87 18.47 9.29 19.44
C SER A 87 19.43 10.32 18.79
N ASN A 88 19.35 10.53 17.48
CA ASN A 88 20.17 11.53 16.81
C ASN A 88 19.41 12.36 15.76
N TYR A 89 18.33 13.01 16.19
CA TYR A 89 17.80 14.20 15.50
C TYR A 89 17.51 15.32 16.51
N LEU A 90 18.52 16.17 16.69
CA LEU A 90 18.47 17.57 17.11
C LEU A 90 17.42 17.96 18.17
N TYR A 91 17.77 17.80 19.45
CA TYR A 91 17.32 18.78 20.45
C TYR A 91 18.02 20.10 20.16
N ARG A 92 17.43 20.95 19.30
CA ARG A 92 17.84 22.35 19.20
C ARG A 92 17.17 23.13 20.33
N CYS A 93 17.66 22.95 21.56
CA CYS A 93 17.30 23.85 22.64
C CYS A 93 18.01 25.19 22.38
N CYS A 94 17.25 26.23 22.06
CA CYS A 94 17.77 27.59 22.07
C CYS A 94 18.00 27.97 23.54
N HIS A 95 19.25 28.22 23.93
CA HIS A 95 19.70 28.41 25.32
C HIS A 95 19.11 29.66 26.01
N SER A 96 18.15 30.37 25.42
CA SER A 96 17.82 31.75 25.83
C SER A 96 16.35 32.08 26.05
N CYS A 97 15.38 31.16 25.90
CA CYS A 97 13.98 31.46 26.21
C CYS A 97 13.28 30.33 26.97
N SER A 98 12.85 30.62 28.19
CA SER A 98 12.19 29.71 29.14
C SER A 98 10.68 29.54 28.91
N THR A 99 10.17 29.71 27.69
CA THR A 99 8.76 29.49 27.37
C THR A 99 8.65 28.90 25.98
N ASP A 100 8.11 27.68 25.92
CA ASP A 100 7.83 26.84 24.75
C ASP A 100 8.97 25.92 24.25
N CYS A 101 9.33 24.96 25.09
CA CYS A 101 9.86 23.67 24.63
C CYS A 101 8.73 22.91 23.91
N ALA A 102 8.49 23.17 22.63
CA ALA A 102 7.55 22.37 21.85
C ALA A 102 8.10 20.94 21.68
N PRO A 103 7.40 19.88 22.14
CA PRO A 103 7.87 18.52 21.99
C PRO A 103 7.89 18.12 20.51
N THR A 104 9.08 18.06 19.93
CA THR A 104 9.29 17.54 18.58
C THR A 104 9.25 16.01 18.65
N TYR A 105 8.05 15.46 18.49
CA TYR A 105 7.77 14.43 17.48
C TYR A 105 8.58 13.12 17.53
N ARG A 106 8.58 12.41 18.67
CA ARG A 106 9.01 10.99 18.72
C ARG A 106 8.00 10.01 18.11
N GLY A 107 6.70 10.36 18.07
CA GLY A 107 5.65 9.53 17.48
C GLY A 107 5.33 9.81 16.01
N SER A 108 5.67 10.98 15.46
CA SER A 108 5.16 11.37 14.14
C SER A 108 5.92 10.81 12.96
N VAL A 109 7.24 10.55 13.04
CA VAL A 109 7.97 9.97 11.90
C VAL A 109 7.47 8.56 11.62
N VAL A 110 7.31 7.75 12.67
CA VAL A 110 6.75 6.40 12.56
C VAL A 110 5.33 6.43 11.99
N TYR A 111 4.48 7.31 12.53
CA TYR A 111 3.12 7.48 12.06
C TYR A 111 3.04 8.01 10.62
N LEU A 112 3.94 8.93 10.24
CA LEU A 112 4.08 9.45 8.90
C LEU A 112 4.45 8.31 7.94
N VAL A 113 5.45 7.51 8.27
CA VAL A 113 5.82 6.36 7.44
C VAL A 113 4.64 5.39 7.33
N MET A 114 3.99 5.02 8.44
CA MET A 114 2.85 4.09 8.43
C MET A 114 1.68 4.57 7.57
N ASN A 115 1.38 5.88 7.56
CA ASN A 115 0.26 6.42 6.78
C ASN A 115 0.59 6.71 5.32
N TRP A 116 1.82 7.14 5.03
CA TRP A 116 2.20 7.50 3.67
C TRP A 116 2.64 6.30 2.84
N THR A 117 3.15 5.23 3.47
CA THR A 117 3.54 4.03 2.72
C THR A 117 2.37 3.35 1.98
N PRO A 118 1.17 3.15 2.57
CA PRO A 118 0.01 2.66 1.83
C PRO A 118 -0.36 3.54 0.63
N VAL A 119 -0.24 4.86 0.74
CA VAL A 119 -0.47 5.79 -0.38
C VAL A 119 0.52 5.52 -1.50
N VAL A 120 1.81 5.39 -1.18
CA VAL A 120 2.85 5.08 -2.17
C VAL A 120 2.58 3.73 -2.84
N VAL A 121 2.29 2.68 -2.07
CA VAL A 121 1.99 1.35 -2.62
C VAL A 121 0.76 1.39 -3.54
N ASN A 122 -0.31 2.07 -3.13
CA ASN A 122 -1.51 2.25 -3.95
C ASN A 122 -1.23 3.04 -5.23
N VAL A 123 -0.35 4.05 -5.19
CA VAL A 123 0.10 4.77 -6.38
C VAL A 123 0.77 3.80 -7.36
N MET A 124 1.70 2.99 -6.88
CA MET A 124 2.45 2.05 -7.71
C MET A 124 1.54 0.97 -8.31
N LEU A 125 0.67 0.37 -7.50
CA LEU A 125 -0.32 -0.61 -7.97
C LEU A 125 -1.29 0.00 -8.99
N GLY A 126 -1.71 1.24 -8.78
CA GLY A 126 -2.57 1.95 -9.72
C GLY A 126 -1.88 2.22 -11.05
N VAL A 127 -0.61 2.59 -11.07
CA VAL A 127 0.17 2.76 -12.31
C VAL A 127 0.25 1.45 -13.09
N ILE A 128 0.51 0.32 -12.40
CA ILE A 128 0.50 -1.01 -13.02
C ILE A 128 -0.88 -1.30 -13.60
N MET A 129 -1.94 -1.10 -12.82
CA MET A 129 -3.31 -1.38 -13.26
C MET A 129 -3.72 -0.53 -14.47
N ILE A 130 -3.29 0.73 -14.55
CA ILE A 130 -3.50 1.60 -15.72
C ILE A 130 -2.74 1.06 -16.93
N ALA A 131 -1.49 0.66 -16.77
CA ALA A 131 -0.69 0.09 -17.86
C ALA A 131 -1.34 -1.19 -18.42
N TRP A 132 -1.83 -2.05 -17.53
CA TRP A 132 -2.56 -3.27 -17.90
C TRP A 132 -3.87 -2.96 -18.63
N LEU A 133 -4.71 -2.07 -18.10
CA LEU A 133 -5.95 -1.66 -18.74
C LEU A 133 -5.72 -1.01 -20.11
N HIS A 134 -4.65 -0.22 -20.25
CA HIS A 134 -4.27 0.41 -21.50
C HIS A 134 -3.91 -0.63 -22.58
N ALA A 135 -3.16 -1.68 -22.21
CA ALA A 135 -2.85 -2.78 -23.11
C ALA A 135 -4.13 -3.52 -23.55
N MET A 136 -5.06 -3.79 -22.62
CA MET A 136 -6.32 -4.47 -22.93
C MET A 136 -7.25 -3.62 -23.82
N TYR A 137 -7.25 -2.30 -23.67
CA TYR A 137 -8.06 -1.37 -24.49
C TYR A 137 -7.37 -0.96 -25.81
N GLN A 138 -6.56 -1.85 -26.39
CA GLN A 138 -5.88 -1.66 -27.68
C GLN A 138 -5.08 -0.34 -27.77
N GLN A 139 -4.44 0.06 -26.66
CA GLN A 139 -3.64 1.28 -26.57
C GLN A 139 -4.41 2.58 -26.93
N SER A 140 -5.72 2.61 -26.65
CA SER A 140 -6.54 3.80 -26.88
C SER A 140 -6.10 4.96 -25.99
N ARG A 141 -5.51 6.00 -26.61
CA ARG A 141 -5.04 7.22 -25.92
C ARG A 141 -6.14 7.94 -25.15
N LYS A 142 -7.39 7.89 -25.66
CA LYS A 142 -8.53 8.53 -25.00
C LYS A 142 -8.87 7.85 -23.67
N MET A 143 -8.81 6.52 -23.64
CA MET A 143 -9.02 5.75 -22.41
C MET A 143 -7.88 5.96 -21.42
N LEU A 144 -6.63 5.99 -21.91
CA LEU A 144 -5.47 6.26 -21.06
C LEU A 144 -5.57 7.62 -20.37
N LEU A 145 -5.91 8.67 -21.11
CA LEU A 145 -6.10 10.01 -20.55
C LEU A 145 -7.20 10.05 -19.50
N PHE A 146 -8.32 9.36 -19.73
CA PHE A 146 -9.40 9.24 -18.75
C PHE A 146 -8.95 8.53 -17.46
N LEU A 147 -8.23 7.41 -17.58
CA LEU A 147 -7.72 6.65 -16.43
C LEU A 147 -6.68 7.45 -15.63
N ILE A 148 -5.74 8.12 -16.31
CA ILE A 148 -4.73 8.95 -15.64
C ILE A 148 -5.41 10.12 -14.91
N ALA A 149 -6.34 10.82 -15.57
CA ALA A 149 -7.02 11.97 -14.96
C ALA A 149 -7.81 11.58 -13.70
N THR A 150 -8.59 10.49 -13.78
CA THR A 150 -9.38 9.99 -12.65
C THR A 150 -8.48 9.49 -11.52
N PHE A 151 -7.42 8.74 -11.83
CA PHE A 151 -6.46 8.27 -10.85
C PHE A 151 -5.74 9.41 -10.13
N LEU A 152 -5.23 10.40 -10.88
CA LEU A 152 -4.54 11.55 -10.29
C LEU A 152 -5.48 12.37 -9.39
N ALA A 153 -6.72 12.58 -9.80
CA ALA A 153 -7.70 13.29 -8.97
C ALA A 153 -7.93 12.57 -7.62
N ILE A 154 -8.06 11.23 -7.66
CA ILE A 154 -8.22 10.40 -6.46
C ILE A 154 -6.97 10.49 -5.58
N GLN A 155 -5.77 10.38 -6.15
CA GLN A 155 -4.53 10.41 -5.36
C GLN A 155 -4.24 11.76 -4.74
N ILE A 156 -4.57 12.86 -5.43
CA ILE A 156 -4.47 14.22 -4.86
C ILE A 156 -5.41 14.35 -3.66
N ALA A 157 -6.66 13.88 -3.80
CA ALA A 157 -7.62 13.89 -2.70
C ALA A 157 -7.14 13.06 -1.49
N CYS A 158 -6.66 11.82 -1.73
CA CYS A 158 -6.08 10.98 -0.69
C CYS A 158 -4.90 11.65 0.00
N GLY A 159 -3.94 12.21 -0.76
CA GLY A 159 -2.78 12.89 -0.21
C GLY A 159 -3.16 14.07 0.68
N VAL A 160 -4.12 14.91 0.25
CA VAL A 160 -4.61 16.03 1.06
C VAL A 160 -5.24 15.52 2.36
N LEU A 161 -6.08 14.50 2.31
CA LEU A 161 -6.72 13.94 3.51
C LEU A 161 -5.71 13.37 4.50
N VAL A 162 -4.69 12.65 4.03
CA VAL A 162 -3.60 12.13 4.88
C VAL A 162 -2.80 13.28 5.50
N THR A 163 -2.52 14.36 4.76
CA THR A 163 -1.82 15.53 5.34
C THR A 163 -2.64 16.20 6.45
N ILE A 164 -3.96 16.30 6.29
CA ILE A 164 -4.83 16.89 7.31
C ILE A 164 -4.92 15.97 8.52
N ALA A 165 -5.13 14.66 8.30
CA ALA A 165 -5.21 13.67 9.36
C ALA A 165 -3.91 13.61 10.19
N SER A 166 -2.75 13.65 9.54
CA SER A 166 -1.44 13.62 10.21
C SER A 166 -1.12 14.86 11.03
N ARG A 167 -1.67 16.03 10.70
CA ARG A 167 -1.48 17.27 11.47
C ARG A 167 -2.25 17.29 12.79
N ASN A 168 -3.35 16.55 12.89
CA ASN A 168 -4.27 16.59 14.05
C ASN A 168 -3.95 15.53 15.12
N ILE A 169 -2.81 14.87 15.01
CA ILE A 169 -2.46 13.73 15.86
C ILE A 169 -1.29 14.08 16.76
N SER A 170 -1.50 13.88 18.06
CA SER A 170 -0.46 13.96 19.09
C SER A 170 -0.17 12.55 19.61
N GLY A 171 1.09 12.14 19.56
CA GLY A 171 1.55 10.89 20.15
C GLY A 171 1.98 11.13 21.59
N GLU A 172 1.38 10.42 22.53
CA GLU A 172 1.81 10.36 23.93
C GLU A 172 2.36 8.97 24.24
N GLU A 173 3.39 8.90 25.08
CA GLU A 173 3.98 7.64 25.51
C GLU A 173 3.26 7.16 26.76
N TYR A 174 2.71 5.94 26.70
CA TYR A 174 2.05 5.29 27.81
C TYR A 174 2.85 4.07 28.24
N ILE A 175 2.98 3.90 29.54
CA ILE A 175 3.57 2.71 30.13
C ILE A 175 2.41 1.91 30.73
N LEU A 176 1.98 0.87 30.02
CA LEU A 176 0.87 0.00 30.40
C LEU A 176 1.44 -1.30 30.97
N SER A 177 1.22 -1.55 32.26
CA SER A 177 1.72 -2.76 32.94
C SER A 177 3.22 -3.04 32.69
N GLY A 178 4.04 -1.98 32.66
CA GLY A 178 5.49 -2.08 32.41
C GLY A 178 5.91 -2.19 30.94
N THR A 179 4.97 -2.19 29.99
CA THR A 179 5.28 -2.15 28.55
C THR A 179 5.20 -0.72 28.02
N HIS A 180 6.23 -0.27 27.30
CA HIS A 180 6.24 1.03 26.64
C HIS A 180 5.43 0.96 25.35
N GLN A 181 4.36 1.74 25.26
CA GLN A 181 3.52 1.84 24.07
C GLN A 181 3.35 3.31 23.67
N CYS A 182 3.41 3.59 22.36
CA CYS A 182 3.03 4.90 21.83
C CYS A 182 1.54 4.88 21.53
N TYR A 183 0.77 5.74 22.20
CA TYR A 183 -0.64 5.92 21.92
C TYR A 183 -0.85 7.24 21.19
N TYR A 184 -1.51 7.15 20.04
CA TYR A 184 -1.83 8.30 19.21
C TYR A 184 -3.21 8.81 19.59
N SER A 185 -3.28 9.88 20.37
CA SER A 185 -4.54 10.56 20.64
C SER A 185 -4.82 11.54 19.51
N SER A 186 -5.81 11.23 18.68
CA SER A 186 -6.29 12.13 17.62
C SER A 186 -7.32 13.11 18.17
N LYS A 187 -7.16 14.41 17.88
CA LYS A 187 -8.23 15.40 18.13
C LYS A 187 -9.18 15.47 16.93
N GLY A 188 -10.50 15.42 17.17
CA GLY A 188 -11.53 15.66 16.15
C GLY A 188 -11.67 14.52 15.12
N ASP A 189 -11.89 14.88 13.86
CA ASP A 189 -12.31 13.98 12.77
C ASP A 189 -11.17 13.20 12.06
N ALA A 190 -9.94 13.24 12.59
CA ALA A 190 -8.78 12.58 11.97
C ALA A 190 -8.96 11.08 11.68
N PRO A 191 -9.53 10.23 12.57
CA PRO A 191 -9.74 8.82 12.26
C PRO A 191 -10.75 8.63 11.11
N PHE A 192 -11.78 9.47 11.03
CA PHE A 192 -12.74 9.44 9.93
C PHE A 192 -12.11 9.82 8.58
N LEU A 193 -11.20 10.79 8.57
CA LEU A 193 -10.44 11.16 7.36
C LEU A 193 -9.53 10.02 6.88
N ALA A 194 -8.97 9.22 7.80
CA ALA A 194 -8.18 8.05 7.44
C ALA A 194 -9.05 6.97 6.77
N GLU A 195 -10.22 6.65 7.33
CA GLU A 195 -11.17 5.70 6.72
C GLU A 195 -11.60 6.12 5.30
N MET A 196 -11.82 7.42 5.09
CA MET A 196 -12.17 7.95 3.76
C MET A 196 -11.12 7.66 2.69
N THR A 197 -9.83 7.60 3.06
CA THR A 197 -8.77 7.28 2.09
C THR A 197 -8.84 5.84 1.57
N TRP A 198 -9.30 4.89 2.40
CA TRP A 198 -9.55 3.51 1.97
C TRP A 198 -10.73 3.40 1.02
N VAL A 199 -11.78 4.21 1.24
CA VAL A 199 -12.95 4.28 0.35
C VAL A 199 -12.55 4.74 -1.04
N PHE A 200 -11.68 5.74 -1.15
CA PHE A 200 -11.19 6.20 -2.44
C PHE A 200 -10.36 5.14 -3.19
N GLY A 201 -9.50 4.42 -2.47
CA GLY A 201 -8.73 3.32 -3.04
C GLY A 201 -9.61 2.18 -3.56
N THR A 202 -10.62 1.78 -2.78
CA THR A 202 -11.58 0.73 -3.19
C THR A 202 -12.46 1.18 -4.35
N ALA A 203 -12.94 2.43 -4.36
CA ALA A 203 -13.70 2.98 -5.47
C ALA A 203 -12.91 2.94 -6.79
N TRP A 204 -11.62 3.30 -6.76
CA TRP A 204 -10.73 3.18 -7.90
C TRP A 204 -10.56 1.73 -8.37
N ALA A 205 -10.33 0.80 -7.44
CA ALA A 205 -10.20 -0.61 -7.76
C ALA A 205 -11.48 -1.18 -8.41
N VAL A 206 -12.66 -0.82 -7.88
CA VAL A 206 -13.95 -1.22 -8.45
C VAL A 206 -14.13 -0.67 -9.87
N LEU A 207 -13.79 0.60 -10.11
CA LEU A 207 -13.85 1.20 -11.44
C LEU A 207 -12.96 0.44 -12.44
N ALA A 208 -11.72 0.12 -12.04
CA ALA A 208 -10.79 -0.61 -12.87
C ALA A 208 -11.26 -2.05 -13.16
N LEU A 209 -11.79 -2.74 -12.15
CA LEU A 209 -12.38 -4.08 -12.30
C LEU A 209 -13.58 -4.06 -13.25
N CYS A 210 -14.49 -3.10 -13.10
CA CYS A 210 -15.64 -2.93 -13.99
C CYS A 210 -15.19 -2.73 -15.46
N LEU A 211 -14.15 -1.91 -15.69
CA LEU A 211 -13.59 -1.71 -17.02
C LEU A 211 -12.91 -2.97 -17.57
N ALA A 212 -12.20 -3.72 -16.74
CA ALA A 212 -11.59 -4.99 -17.14
C ALA A 212 -12.64 -6.02 -17.56
N VAL A 213 -13.74 -6.14 -16.79
CA VAL A 213 -14.86 -7.05 -17.06
C VAL A 213 -15.70 -6.59 -18.26
N TRP A 214 -15.75 -5.30 -18.55
CA TRP A 214 -16.49 -4.77 -19.70
C TRP A 214 -15.96 -5.30 -21.05
N ILE A 215 -14.66 -5.57 -21.14
CA ILE A 215 -14.00 -6.05 -22.37
C ILE A 215 -14.56 -7.40 -22.83
N PRO A 216 -14.54 -8.47 -22.03
CA PRO A 216 -15.11 -9.75 -22.44
C PRO A 216 -16.62 -9.63 -22.70
N ILE A 217 -17.36 -8.89 -21.87
CA ILE A 217 -18.82 -8.69 -22.08
C ILE A 217 -19.10 -8.07 -23.45
N LYS A 218 -18.37 -7.02 -23.82
CA LYS A 218 -18.51 -6.37 -25.12
C LYS A 218 -18.19 -7.34 -26.27
N HIS A 219 -17.14 -8.15 -26.11
CA HIS A 219 -16.75 -9.12 -27.12
C HIS A 219 -17.82 -10.21 -27.30
N PHE A 220 -18.34 -10.76 -26.21
CA PHE A 220 -19.46 -11.71 -26.24
C PHE A 220 -20.73 -11.11 -26.84
N HIS A 221 -21.10 -9.87 -26.48
CA HIS A 221 -22.25 -9.21 -27.07
C HIS A 221 -22.09 -8.96 -28.58
N GLN A 222 -20.88 -8.64 -29.04
CA GLN A 222 -20.59 -8.48 -30.47
C GLN A 222 -20.66 -9.81 -31.21
N LEU A 223 -20.11 -10.89 -30.64
CA LEU A 223 -20.23 -12.26 -31.15
C LEU A 223 -21.69 -12.74 -31.21
N GLN A 224 -22.49 -12.43 -30.20
CA GLN A 224 -23.91 -12.78 -30.17
C GLN A 224 -24.72 -12.03 -31.23
N ARG A 225 -24.33 -10.79 -31.57
CA ARG A 225 -24.95 -10.01 -32.66
C ARG A 225 -24.57 -10.53 -34.07
N THR A 226 -23.39 -11.12 -34.25
CA THR A 226 -22.99 -11.73 -35.52
C THR A 226 -23.44 -13.19 -35.66
N SER A 227 -23.76 -13.87 -34.55
CA SER A 227 -24.26 -15.25 -34.50
C SER A 227 -25.77 -15.40 -34.82
N THR A 228 -26.25 -14.69 -35.84
CA THR A 228 -27.39 -15.16 -36.65
C THR A 228 -26.92 -16.04 -37.82
N GLY A 229 -25.71 -16.62 -37.71
CA GLY A 229 -25.14 -17.63 -38.60
C GLY A 229 -24.31 -18.62 -37.78
N TRP A 230 -24.70 -19.89 -37.80
CA TRP A 230 -24.19 -20.97 -36.94
C TRP A 230 -22.74 -21.38 -37.25
N ALA A 231 -22.14 -22.02 -36.24
CA ALA A 231 -20.90 -22.83 -36.23
C ALA A 231 -19.58 -22.09 -36.00
N LEU A 232 -19.17 -21.93 -34.73
CA LEU A 232 -17.76 -21.85 -34.28
C LEU A 232 -17.69 -21.98 -32.74
N CYS A 233 -18.28 -23.05 -32.19
CA CYS A 233 -18.15 -23.38 -30.76
C CYS A 233 -16.74 -23.93 -30.40
N PHE A 234 -15.90 -24.24 -31.40
CA PHE A 234 -14.59 -24.89 -31.19
C PHE A 234 -13.38 -23.94 -31.23
N SER A 235 -13.53 -22.71 -31.72
CA SER A 235 -12.41 -21.77 -31.87
C SER A 235 -12.20 -20.83 -30.68
N THR A 236 -13.22 -20.61 -29.85
CA THR A 236 -13.17 -19.70 -28.70
C THR A 236 -12.30 -20.23 -27.56
N GLN A 237 -12.16 -21.55 -27.42
CA GLN A 237 -11.30 -22.15 -26.39
C GLN A 237 -9.80 -22.07 -26.74
N LEU A 238 -9.45 -22.02 -28.04
CA LEU A 238 -8.07 -21.89 -28.50
C LEU A 238 -7.59 -20.42 -28.55
N PHE A 239 -8.52 -19.46 -28.64
CA PHE A 239 -8.19 -18.03 -28.67
C PHE A 239 -7.89 -17.51 -27.25
N PHE A 240 -8.69 -17.92 -26.25
CA PHE A 240 -8.48 -17.51 -24.85
C PHE A 240 -7.14 -18.02 -24.27
N THR A 241 -6.69 -19.21 -24.69
CA THR A 241 -5.40 -19.78 -24.27
C THR A 241 -4.21 -19.09 -24.95
N LYS A 242 -4.33 -18.70 -26.22
CA LYS A 242 -3.29 -17.94 -26.92
C LYS A 242 -3.17 -16.49 -26.45
N ASP A 243 -4.27 -15.84 -26.10
CA ASP A 243 -4.22 -14.48 -25.54
C ASP A 243 -3.61 -14.47 -24.14
N ILE A 244 -3.83 -15.49 -23.30
CA ILE A 244 -3.16 -15.62 -22.00
C ILE A 244 -1.64 -15.87 -22.17
N GLU A 245 -1.21 -16.69 -23.15
CA GLU A 245 0.22 -16.84 -23.48
C GLU A 245 0.84 -15.55 -24.05
N LEU A 246 0.10 -14.79 -24.86
CA LEU A 246 0.53 -13.49 -25.38
C LEU A 246 0.57 -12.41 -24.30
N ILE A 247 -0.30 -12.48 -23.29
CA ILE A 247 -0.24 -11.64 -22.08
C ILE A 247 1.02 -11.97 -21.28
N PHE A 248 1.36 -13.25 -21.10
CA PHE A 248 2.60 -13.64 -20.43
C PHE A 248 3.86 -13.25 -21.23
N ARG A 249 3.85 -13.35 -22.57
CA ARG A 249 4.96 -12.89 -23.41
C ARG A 249 5.08 -11.36 -23.46
N GLY A 250 3.97 -10.63 -23.52
CA GLY A 250 3.95 -9.17 -23.51
C GLY A 250 4.42 -8.56 -22.19
N ILE A 251 4.35 -9.32 -21.08
CA ILE A 251 4.93 -8.93 -19.78
C ILE A 251 6.45 -9.16 -19.74
N TRP A 252 6.98 -10.06 -20.58
CA TRP A 252 8.42 -10.39 -20.64
C TRP A 252 9.22 -9.57 -21.67
N ASP A 253 8.56 -9.04 -22.71
CA ASP A 253 9.20 -8.32 -23.82
C ASP A 253 9.07 -6.77 -23.73
N LEU A 254 8.63 -6.23 -22.59
CA LEU A 254 8.46 -4.79 -22.33
C LEU A 254 9.39 -4.27 -21.23
#